data_AF-A0A381WDV9-F1
#
_entry.id   AF-A0A381WDV9-F1
#
_cell.length_a   1.000
_cell.length_b   1.000
_cell.length_c   1.000
_cell.angle_alpha   90.00
_cell.angle_beta   90.00
_cell.angle_gamma   90.00
#
_symmetry.space_group_name_H-M   'P 1'
#
loop_
_entity.id
_entity.type
_entity.pdbx_description
1 polymer ?
#
loop_
_entity_poly.entity_id
_entity_poly.type
_entity_poly.pdbx_seq_one_letter_code
_entity_poly.pdbx_strand_id
1 'polypeptide(L)' 'GARMWMEEKIGSRINETRTEEALSTGASTVATACPFCMTMISDGITAKGKSETVKTKDVAEIVLEAVEAS' A
#
# COMPACT_ATOMS: atom_id res chain seq x y z
N GLY A 1 5.43 -7.95 -1.83
CA GLY A 1 4.55 -8.87 -2.58
C GLY A 1 4.78 -10.34 -2.29
N ALA A 2 6.00 -10.86 -2.36
CA ALA A 2 6.26 -12.32 -2.48
C ALA A 2 5.65 -13.25 -1.41
N ARG A 3 5.42 -12.78 -0.19
CA ARG A 3 4.78 -13.58 0.89
C ARG A 3 3.27 -13.37 1.02
N MET A 4 2.64 -12.58 0.13
CA MET A 4 1.21 -12.27 0.23
C MET A 4 0.32 -13.51 0.07
N TRP A 5 0.68 -14.41 -0.85
CA TRP A 5 -0.09 -15.64 -1.16
C TRP A 5 0.42 -16.88 -0.44
N MET A 6 1.48 -16.77 0.35
CA MET A 6 1.91 -17.88 1.21
C MET A 6 1.08 -17.87 2.48
N GLU A 7 0.73 -19.07 2.95
CA GLU A 7 0.24 -19.22 4.31
C GLU A 7 1.32 -18.78 5.28
N GLU A 8 0.99 -17.80 6.11
CA GLU A 8 1.95 -17.24 7.03
C GLU A 8 1.97 -18.10 8.29
N LYS A 9 3.07 -18.85 8.48
CA LYS A 9 3.26 -19.79 9.60
C LYS A 9 4.14 -19.21 10.70
N ILE A 10 4.69 -18.02 10.46
CA ILE A 10 5.62 -17.33 11.35
C ILE A 10 5.19 -15.86 11.43
N GLY A 11 4.45 -15.50 12.47
CA GLY A 11 4.04 -14.12 12.74
C GLY A 11 2.77 -13.66 12.02
N SER A 12 2.66 -12.35 11.80
CA SER A 12 1.53 -11.68 11.13
C SER A 12 1.64 -11.73 9.61
N ARG A 13 0.49 -11.63 8.93
CA ARG A 13 0.48 -11.54 7.46
C ARG A 13 1.29 -10.33 7.00
N ILE A 14 2.08 -10.52 5.94
CA ILE A 14 3.02 -9.49 5.48
C ILE A 14 2.30 -8.22 5.01
N ASN A 15 1.13 -8.35 4.40
CA ASN A 15 0.34 -7.21 3.93
C ASN A 15 -0.10 -6.32 5.09
N GLU A 16 -0.63 -6.91 6.17
CA GLU A 16 -1.05 -6.16 7.35
C GLU A 16 0.13 -5.46 8.03
N THR A 17 1.25 -6.15 8.18
CA THR A 17 2.46 -5.61 8.83
C THR A 17 3.02 -4.41 8.04
N ARG A 18 3.15 -4.55 6.71
CA ARG A 18 3.64 -3.45 5.86
C ARG A 18 2.66 -2.29 5.80
N THR A 19 1.36 -2.55 5.83
CA THR A 19 0.37 -1.48 5.92
C THR A 19 0.46 -0.76 7.26
N GLU A 20 0.64 -1.44 8.39
CA GLU A 20 0.81 -0.78 9.69
C GLU A 20 2.06 0.11 9.72
N GLU A 21 3.19 -0.38 9.21
CA GLU A 21 4.40 0.43 9.04
C GLU A 21 4.11 1.70 8.23
N ALA A 22 3.44 1.57 7.08
CA ALA A 22 3.08 2.72 6.25
C ALA A 22 2.13 3.70 6.96
N LEU A 23 1.09 3.20 7.63
CA LEU A 23 0.13 4.02 8.38
C LEU A 23 0.79 4.76 9.56
N SER A 24 1.78 4.14 10.21
CA SER A 24 2.49 4.73 11.35
C SER A 24 3.27 6.01 10.98
N THR A 25 3.57 6.20 9.70
CA THR A 25 4.24 7.42 9.20
C THR A 25 3.31 8.64 9.16
N GLY A 26 1.99 8.44 9.25
CA GLY A 26 0.99 9.49 9.05
C GLY A 26 0.74 9.85 7.58
N ALA A 27 1.29 9.10 6.63
CA ALA A 27 1.06 9.33 5.20
C ALA A 27 -0.40 9.09 4.80
N SER A 28 -0.96 10.03 4.02
CA SER A 28 -2.28 9.88 3.37
C SER A 28 -2.21 9.18 2.01
N THR A 29 -1.00 8.99 1.47
CA THR A 29 -0.76 8.30 0.20
C THR A 29 0.43 7.36 0.34
N VAL A 30 0.27 6.10 -0.08
CA VAL A 30 1.34 5.11 -0.19
C VAL A 30 1.62 4.84 -1.66
N ALA A 31 2.82 5.21 -2.12
CA ALA A 31 3.25 4.98 -3.49
C ALA A 31 3.91 3.60 -3.63
N THR A 32 3.67 2.93 -4.76
CA THR A 32 4.36 1.69 -5.13
C THR A 32 4.83 1.74 -6.58
N ALA A 33 5.85 0.96 -6.93
CA ALA A 33 6.33 0.80 -8.31
C ALA A 33 6.18 -0.66 -8.79
N CYS A 34 5.31 -1.43 -8.13
CA CYS A 34 5.12 -2.85 -8.40
C CYS A 34 3.64 -3.21 -8.22
N PRO A 35 2.97 -3.81 -9.22
CA PRO A 35 1.54 -4.10 -9.16
C PRO A 35 1.19 -5.05 -8.00
N PHE A 36 2.07 -5.99 -7.67
CA PHE A 36 1.85 -6.88 -6.53
C PHE A 36 1.96 -6.17 -5.18
N CYS A 37 2.84 -5.18 -5.06
CA CYS A 37 2.92 -4.37 -3.85
C CYS A 37 1.69 -3.46 -3.74
N MET A 38 1.17 -2.97 -4.86
CA MET A 38 -0.08 -2.22 -4.89
C MET A 38 -1.24 -3.05 -4.36
N THR A 39 -1.48 -4.26 -4.88
CA THR A 39 -2.53 -5.17 -4.36
C THR A 39 -2.31 -5.45 -2.88
N MET A 40 -1.08 -5.77 -2.48
CA MET A 40 -0.73 -6.06 -1.08
C MET A 40 -1.09 -4.91 -0.13
N ILE A 41 -0.71 -3.68 -0.47
CA ILE A 41 -0.96 -2.51 0.38
C ILE A 41 -2.43 -2.11 0.34
N SER A 42 -3.08 -2.13 -0.82
CA SER A 42 -4.50 -1.81 -0.95
C SER A 42 -5.40 -2.77 -0.16
N ASP A 43 -5.09 -4.06 -0.20
CA ASP A 43 -5.79 -5.08 0.60
C ASP A 43 -5.56 -4.84 2.10
N GLY A 44 -4.31 -4.54 2.50
CA GLY A 44 -3.98 -4.24 3.88
C GLY A 44 -4.67 -2.96 4.39
N ILE A 45 -4.73 -1.90 3.59
CA ILE A 45 -5.45 -0.65 3.92
C ILE A 45 -6.94 -0.91 4.11
N THR A 46 -7.51 -1.75 3.24
CA THR A 46 -8.91 -2.17 3.34
C THR A 46 -9.16 -2.98 4.61
N ALA A 47 -8.28 -3.94 4.93
CA ALA A 47 -8.37 -4.74 6.14
C ALA A 47 -8.27 -3.90 7.43
N LYS A 48 -7.56 -2.77 7.39
CA LYS A 48 -7.44 -1.81 8.51
C LYS A 48 -8.54 -0.74 8.52
N GLY A 49 -9.50 -0.78 7.59
CA GLY A 49 -10.60 0.18 7.51
C GLY A 49 -10.15 1.61 7.18
N LYS A 50 -9.07 1.77 6.41
CA LYS A 50 -8.46 3.08 6.11
C LYS A 50 -8.66 3.58 4.67
N SER A 51 -9.42 2.86 3.84
CA SER A 51 -9.59 3.13 2.40
C SER A 51 -10.16 4.52 2.05
N GLU A 52 -10.88 5.14 2.98
CA GLU A 52 -11.39 6.51 2.80
C GLU A 52 -10.30 7.57 3.03
N THR A 53 -9.34 7.28 3.89
CA THR A 53 -8.35 8.25 4.39
C THR A 53 -6.95 8.08 3.81
N VAL A 54 -6.62 6.89 3.30
CA VAL A 54 -5.31 6.55 2.75
C VAL A 54 -5.47 5.96 1.36
N LYS A 55 -4.73 6.49 0.39
CA LYS A 55 -4.73 6.03 -1.01
C LYS A 55 -3.45 5.27 -1.33
N THR A 56 -3.56 4.21 -2.12
CA THR A 56 -2.42 3.58 -2.77
C THR A 56 -2.33 4.11 -4.20
N LYS A 57 -1.14 4.49 -4.67
CA LYS A 57 -0.91 4.93 -6.07
C LYS A 57 0.32 4.28 -6.66
N ASP A 58 0.38 4.17 -7.98
CA ASP A 58 1.63 3.94 -8.70
C ASP A 58 2.49 5.21 -8.68
N VAL A 59 3.81 5.05 -8.68
CA VAL A 59 4.74 6.18 -8.82
C VAL A 59 4.50 6.95 -10.12
N ALA A 60 4.12 6.27 -11.20
CA ALA A 60 3.82 6.90 -12.48
C ALA A 60 2.57 7.81 -12.42
N GLU A 61 1.54 7.43 -11.64
CA GLU A 61 0.36 8.28 -11.45
C GLU A 61 0.72 9.58 -10.73
N ILE A 62 1.60 9.52 -9.73
CA ILE A 62 2.08 10.71 -9.00
C ILE A 62 2.88 11.62 -9.93
N VAL A 63 3.73 11.05 -10.79
CA VAL A 63 4.49 11.83 -11.79
C VAL A 63 3.55 12.49 -12.78
N LEU A 64 2.54 11.78 -13.28
CA LEU A 64 1.55 12.34 -14.18
C LEU A 64 0.79 13.52 -13.54
N GLU A 65 0.30 13.36 -12.31
CA GLU A 65 -0.39 14.43 -11.57
C GLU A 65 0.49 15.67 -11.41
N ALA A 66 1.79 15.50 -11.17
CA ALA A 66 2.73 16.62 -11.06
C ALA A 66 2.95 17.33 -12.41
N VAL A 67 2.98 16.57 -13.52
CA VAL A 67 3.10 17.12 -14.87
C VAL A 67 1.84 17.88 -15.28
N GLU A 68 0.65 17.34 -14.97
CA GLU A 68 -0.63 17.99 -15.29
C GLU A 68 -0.96 19.20 -14.40
N ALA A 69 -0.42 19.25 -13.18
CA ALA A 69 -0.60 20.37 -12.26
C ALA A 69 0.34 21.57 -12.54
N SER A 70 1.27 21.43 -13.51
CA SER A 70 2.22 22.46 -13.93
C SER A 70 1.63 23.37 -15.01
#